data_AF-A0A2E8N6F5-F1
#
_entry.id   AF-A0A2E8N6F5-F1
#
_cell.length_a   1.000
_cell.length_b   1.000
_cell.length_c   1.000
_cell.angle_alpha   90.00
_cell.angle_beta   90.00
_cell.angle_gamma   90.00
#
_symmetry.space_group_name_H-M   'P 1'
#
loop_
_entity.id
_entity.type
_entity.pdbx_description
1 polymer ?
#
loop_
_entity_poly.entity_id
_entity_poly.type
_entity_poly.pdbx_seq_one_letter_code
_entity_poly.pdbx_strand_id
1 'polypeptide(L)'
;MTASSPLVLASLRDLHEGFAWVVVVGNGLAGAWALAAHRVHTLQGRALWWFTALAQVAIAVQVTMGVGMVAGQDIDPPQFHLFYGFVALVVVGIVYSYRQSLRPHRHLLYGYAGLFLMGLGIRAMLVTA
;
A
#
# COMPACT_ATOMS: atom_id res chain seq x y z
N MET A 1 -31.10 -9.77 -24.74
CA MET A 1 -29.85 -9.04 -25.05
C MET A 1 -30.11 -7.55 -24.90
N THR A 2 -29.77 -6.97 -23.77
CA THR A 2 -29.66 -5.52 -23.58
C THR A 2 -28.34 -5.28 -22.88
N ALA A 3 -27.31 -4.99 -23.67
CA ALA A 3 -26.04 -4.53 -23.17
C ALA A 3 -26.22 -3.09 -22.67
N SER A 4 -26.31 -2.91 -21.36
CA SER A 4 -26.29 -1.61 -20.70
C SER A 4 -24.87 -1.33 -20.16
N SER A 5 -24.17 -0.45 -20.88
CA SER A 5 -23.08 0.49 -20.51
C SER A 5 -22.07 0.12 -19.38
N PRO A 6 -20.74 0.17 -19.64
CA PRO A 6 -19.69 -0.25 -18.68
C PRO A 6 -19.33 0.80 -17.61
N LEU A 7 -20.28 1.60 -17.14
CA LEU A 7 -20.06 2.61 -16.09
C LEU A 7 -21.06 2.40 -14.95
N VAL A 8 -20.92 1.25 -14.29
CA VAL A 8 -21.42 1.09 -12.92
C VAL A 8 -20.54 2.00 -12.06
N LEU A 9 -21.12 3.01 -11.41
CA LEU A 9 -20.43 3.75 -10.35
C LEU A 9 -20.07 2.75 -9.26
N ALA A 10 -18.80 2.35 -9.17
CA ALA A 10 -18.32 1.43 -8.15
C ALA A 10 -18.59 2.03 -6.76
N SER A 11 -19.12 1.23 -5.83
CA SER A 11 -19.32 1.69 -4.46
C SER A 11 -17.97 1.98 -3.78
N LEU A 12 -17.96 2.77 -2.71
CA LEU A 12 -16.74 3.02 -1.94
C LEU A 12 -16.09 1.71 -1.45
N ARG A 13 -16.91 0.71 -1.15
CA ARG A 13 -16.47 -0.64 -0.80
C ARG A 13 -15.82 -1.36 -1.98
N ASP A 14 -16.45 -1.37 -3.16
CA ASP A 14 -15.86 -2.00 -4.36
C ASP A 14 -14.52 -1.34 -4.72
N LEU A 15 -14.45 -0.01 -4.58
CA LEU A 15 -13.20 0.74 -4.75
C LEU A 15 -12.16 0.35 -3.71
N HIS A 16 -12.53 0.26 -2.43
CA HIS A 16 -11.62 -0.16 -1.37
C HIS A 16 -11.09 -1.60 -1.59
N GLU A 17 -11.96 -2.54 -1.95
CA GLU A 17 -11.57 -3.94 -2.21
C GLU A 17 -10.67 -4.05 -3.45
N GLY A 18 -11.00 -3.35 -4.54
CA GLY A 18 -10.17 -3.31 -5.74
C GLY A 18 -8.82 -2.60 -5.53
N PHE A 19 -8.83 -1.47 -4.82
CA PHE A 19 -7.63 -0.67 -4.57
C PHE A 19 -6.67 -1.33 -3.56
N ALA A 20 -7.15 -2.28 -2.74
CA ALA A 20 -6.30 -3.13 -1.91
C ALA A 20 -5.21 -3.85 -2.74
N TRP A 21 -5.54 -4.29 -3.96
CA TRP A 21 -4.55 -4.91 -4.85
C TRP A 21 -3.50 -3.91 -5.36
N VAL A 22 -3.88 -2.65 -5.57
CA VAL A 22 -2.92 -1.58 -5.91
C VAL A 22 -1.91 -1.40 -4.78
N VAL A 23 -2.37 -1.43 -3.52
CA VAL A 23 -1.50 -1.37 -2.34
C VAL A 23 -0.58 -2.59 -2.29
N VAL A 24 -1.13 -3.80 -2.37
CA VAL A 24 -0.36 -5.06 -2.25
C VAL A 24 0.68 -5.17 -3.35
N VAL A 25 0.24 -5.10 -4.62
CA VAL A 25 1.13 -5.27 -5.77
C VAL A 25 2.10 -4.09 -5.89
N GLY A 26 1.62 -2.87 -5.69
CA GLY A 26 2.47 -1.67 -5.77
C GLY A 26 3.61 -1.69 -4.75
N ASN A 27 3.32 -2.01 -3.48
CA ASN A 27 4.35 -2.09 -2.45
C ASN A 27 5.26 -3.32 -2.62
N GLY A 28 4.71 -4.45 -3.08
CA GLY A 28 5.50 -5.64 -3.42
C GLY A 28 6.52 -5.36 -4.53
N LEU A 29 6.06 -4.74 -5.62
CA LEU A 29 6.92 -4.33 -6.73
C LEU A 29 7.94 -3.26 -6.31
N ALA A 30 7.54 -2.29 -5.49
CA ALA A 30 8.43 -1.24 -5.01
C ALA A 30 9.54 -1.84 -4.12
N GLY A 31 9.15 -2.76 -3.24
CA GLY A 31 10.08 -3.50 -2.39
C GLY A 31 11.06 -4.34 -3.20
N ALA A 32 10.55 -5.16 -4.13
CA ALA A 32 11.38 -5.98 -5.01
C ALA A 32 12.34 -5.14 -5.87
N TRP A 33 11.85 -4.03 -6.45
CA TRP A 33 12.68 -3.13 -7.24
C TRP A 33 13.75 -2.45 -6.38
N ALA A 34 13.42 -1.95 -5.18
CA ALA A 34 14.40 -1.36 -4.29
C ALA A 34 15.48 -2.37 -3.86
N LEU A 35 15.11 -3.61 -3.56
CA LEU A 35 16.08 -4.68 -3.26
C LEU A 35 16.96 -5.01 -4.48
N ALA A 36 16.38 -5.10 -5.67
CA ALA A 36 17.15 -5.32 -6.90
C ALA A 36 18.12 -4.15 -7.16
N ALA A 37 17.67 -2.91 -6.96
CA ALA A 37 18.47 -1.70 -7.11
C ALA A 37 19.63 -1.62 -6.10
N HIS A 38 19.56 -2.31 -4.97
CA HIS A 38 20.69 -2.44 -4.06
C HIS A 38 21.89 -3.16 -4.70
N ARG A 39 21.63 -4.12 -5.59
CA ARG A 39 22.68 -4.90 -6.29
C ARG A 39 22.96 -4.41 -7.71
N VAL A 40 21.96 -3.83 -8.37
CA VAL A 40 22.01 -3.48 -9.80
C VAL A 40 21.91 -1.97 -9.96
N HIS A 41 23.02 -1.31 -10.31
CA HIS A 41 23.10 0.15 -10.38
C HIS A 41 22.16 0.80 -11.41
N THR A 42 21.88 0.13 -12.53
CA THR A 42 20.98 0.64 -13.58
C THR A 42 19.54 0.83 -13.09
N LEU A 43 19.15 0.19 -11.97
CA LEU A 43 17.83 0.29 -11.37
C LEU A 43 17.69 1.45 -10.36
N GLN A 44 18.77 2.17 -10.03
CA GLN A 44 18.82 3.18 -8.95
C GLN A 44 18.27 4.57 -9.34
N GLY A 45 17.57 4.67 -10.47
CA GLY A 45 17.10 5.93 -11.04
C GLY A 45 15.99 6.63 -10.24
N ARG A 46 15.64 7.86 -10.64
CA ARG A 46 14.55 8.65 -10.04
C ARG A 46 13.19 7.95 -10.11
N ALA A 47 12.98 7.13 -11.15
CA ALA A 47 11.74 6.37 -11.35
C ALA A 47 11.43 5.44 -10.16
N LEU A 48 12.44 4.78 -9.58
CA LEU A 48 12.30 3.93 -8.39
C LEU A 48 11.67 4.71 -7.23
N TRP A 49 12.15 5.92 -6.98
CA TRP A 49 11.70 6.73 -5.84
C TRP A 49 10.31 7.30 -6.05
N TRP A 50 9.97 7.73 -7.27
CA TRP A 50 8.60 8.15 -7.59
C TRP A 50 7.61 6.99 -7.50
N PHE A 51 7.97 5.82 -8.02
CA PHE A 51 7.14 4.63 -7.91
C PHE A 51 6.92 4.22 -6.46
N THR A 52 8.00 4.17 -5.66
CA THR A 52 7.92 3.87 -4.22
C THR A 52 7.06 4.89 -3.48
N ALA A 53 7.18 6.19 -3.79
CA ALA A 53 6.35 7.22 -3.19
C ALA A 53 4.87 7.03 -3.52
N LEU A 54 4.54 6.74 -4.79
CA LEU A 54 3.17 6.47 -5.22
C LEU A 54 2.59 5.24 -4.53
N ALA A 55 3.37 4.16 -4.41
CA ALA A 55 2.96 2.94 -3.72
C ALA A 55 2.67 3.17 -2.22
N GLN A 56 3.45 4.03 -1.56
CA GLN A 56 3.20 4.39 -0.16
C GLN A 56 2.01 5.35 0.00
N VAL A 57 1.82 6.30 -0.93
CA VAL A 57 0.63 7.16 -0.96
C VAL A 57 -0.65 6.33 -1.15
N ALA A 58 -0.60 5.25 -1.93
CA ALA A 58 -1.73 4.34 -2.08
C ALA A 58 -2.18 3.75 -0.74
N ILE A 59 -1.28 3.50 0.21
CA ILE A 59 -1.67 3.04 1.56
C ILE A 59 -2.52 4.08 2.27
N ALA A 60 -2.11 5.36 2.20
CA ALA A 60 -2.88 6.45 2.80
C ALA A 60 -4.28 6.54 2.18
N VAL A 61 -4.38 6.46 0.84
CA VAL A 61 -5.66 6.46 0.13
C VAL A 61 -6.54 5.27 0.56
N GLN A 62 -5.98 4.07 0.64
CA GLN A 62 -6.68 2.86 1.07
C GLN A 62 -7.24 3.00 2.49
N VAL A 63 -6.43 3.50 3.42
CA VAL A 63 -6.85 3.71 4.81
C VAL A 63 -7.90 4.82 4.91
N THR A 64 -7.76 5.92 4.16
CA THR A 64 -8.76 6.99 4.13
C THR A 64 -10.11 6.48 3.62
N MET A 65 -10.14 5.65 2.57
CA MET A 65 -11.39 5.02 2.12
C MET A 65 -11.99 4.11 3.19
N GLY A 66 -11.16 3.32 3.88
CA GLY A 66 -11.58 2.47 5.00
C GLY A 66 -12.20 3.28 6.14
N VAL A 67 -11.55 4.36 6.56
CA VAL A 67 -12.08 5.30 7.58
C VAL A 67 -13.39 5.95 7.11
N GLY A 68 -13.49 6.31 5.83
CA GLY A 68 -14.72 6.86 5.25
C GLY A 68 -15.91 5.90 5.33
N MET A 69 -15.67 4.60 5.13
CA MET A 69 -16.70 3.57 5.33
C MET A 69 -17.11 3.42 6.80
N VAL A 70 -16.15 3.40 7.72
CA VAL A 70 -16.43 3.30 9.17
C VAL A 70 -17.21 4.52 9.68
N ALA A 71 -16.77 5.72 9.31
CA ALA A 71 -17.36 6.96 9.80
C ALA A 71 -18.65 7.40 9.07
N GLY A 72 -18.82 6.99 7.81
CA GLY A 72 -19.92 7.45 6.95
C GLY A 72 -20.96 6.39 6.59
N GLN A 73 -20.68 5.11 6.83
CA GLN A 73 -21.57 4.00 6.49
C GLN A 73 -21.81 3.03 7.67
N ASP A 74 -21.33 3.37 8.88
CA ASP A 74 -21.44 2.57 10.10
C ASP A 74 -21.01 1.10 9.92
N ILE A 75 -20.00 0.86 9.08
CA ILE A 75 -19.40 -0.47 8.92
C ILE A 75 -18.50 -0.73 10.13
N ASP A 76 -18.68 -1.88 10.78
CA ASP A 76 -17.82 -2.37 11.86
C ASP A 76 -16.85 -3.45 11.33
N PRO A 77 -15.62 -3.07 10.89
CA PRO A 77 -14.66 -4.02 10.37
C PRO A 77 -13.98 -4.82 11.50
N PRO A 78 -13.47 -6.03 11.20
CA PRO A 78 -12.71 -6.81 12.17
C PRO A 78 -11.55 -6.01 12.78
N GLN A 79 -11.35 -6.10 14.09
CA GLN A 79 -10.32 -5.32 14.81
C GLN A 79 -8.91 -5.49 14.23
N PHE A 80 -8.57 -6.71 13.80
CA PHE A 80 -7.26 -6.97 13.18
C PHE A 80 -7.09 -6.27 11.82
N HIS A 81 -8.17 -6.04 11.06
CA HIS A 81 -8.10 -5.26 9.83
C HIS A 81 -7.71 -3.80 10.12
N LEU A 82 -8.36 -3.17 11.12
CA LEU A 82 -8.01 -1.82 11.57
C LEU A 82 -6.56 -1.74 12.07
N PHE A 83 -6.14 -2.75 12.84
CA PHE A 83 -4.77 -2.85 13.33
C PHE A 83 -3.75 -2.87 12.19
N TYR A 84 -3.94 -3.72 11.17
CA TYR A 84 -3.00 -3.80 10.04
C TYR A 84 -2.97 -2.50 9.23
N GLY A 85 -4.11 -1.84 9.02
CA GLY A 85 -4.17 -0.53 8.35
C GLY A 85 -3.40 0.55 9.12
N PHE A 86 -3.54 0.59 10.44
CA PHE A 86 -2.79 1.49 11.30
C PHE A 86 -1.28 1.21 11.25
N VAL A 87 -0.87 -0.05 11.40
CA VAL A 87 0.55 -0.45 11.34
C VAL A 87 1.16 -0.07 9.99
N ALA A 88 0.42 -0.21 8.89
CA ALA A 88 0.90 0.18 7.57
C ALA A 88 1.26 1.67 7.49
N LEU A 89 0.41 2.56 8.04
CA LEU A 89 0.72 4.00 8.12
C LEU A 89 1.93 4.31 9.01
N VAL A 90 2.02 3.65 10.17
CA VAL A 90 3.16 3.81 11.09
C VAL A 90 4.47 3.41 10.41
N VAL A 91 4.48 2.29 9.68
CA VAL A 91 5.65 1.82 8.92
C VAL A 91 6.08 2.84 7.88
N VAL A 92 5.14 3.39 7.10
CA VAL A 92 5.43 4.46 6.12
C VAL A 92 6.07 5.67 6.83
N GLY A 93 5.53 6.10 7.97
CA GLY A 93 6.08 7.18 8.78
C GLY A 93 7.49 6.90 9.29
N ILE A 94 7.75 5.70 9.81
CA ILE A 94 9.09 5.28 10.29
C ILE A 94 10.08 5.27 9.13
N VAL A 95 9.75 4.63 8.03
CA VAL A 95 10.61 4.54 6.83
C VAL A 95 10.95 5.93 6.31
N TYR A 96 9.96 6.83 6.24
CA TYR A 96 10.19 8.21 5.86
C TYR A 96 11.13 8.90 6.84
N SER A 97 10.91 8.77 8.15
CA SER A 97 11.68 9.45 9.20
C SER A 97 13.16 9.03 9.19
N TYR A 98 13.43 7.73 9.00
CA TYR A 98 14.80 7.20 8.98
C TYR A 98 15.50 7.29 7.61
N ARG A 99 14.83 7.78 6.54
CA ARG A 99 15.38 7.78 5.18
C ARG A 99 16.70 8.54 5.01
N GLN A 100 16.94 9.56 5.85
CA GLN A 100 18.18 10.33 5.85
C GLN A 100 19.26 9.65 6.70
N SER A 101 18.90 9.21 7.91
CA SER A 101 19.81 8.48 8.81
C SER A 101 20.32 7.17 8.20
N LEU A 102 19.50 6.52 7.37
CA LEU A 102 19.83 5.29 6.66
C LEU A 102 20.10 5.52 5.17
N ARG A 103 20.54 6.71 4.76
CA ARG A 103 20.81 7.02 3.35
C ARG A 103 21.71 5.99 2.64
N PRO A 104 22.80 5.46 3.23
CA PRO A 104 23.61 4.41 2.61
C PRO A 104 22.86 3.08 2.39
N HIS A 105 21.85 2.81 3.22
CA HIS A 105 21.05 1.56 3.21
C HIS A 105 19.62 1.80 2.71
N ARG A 106 19.36 2.91 2.03
CA ARG A 106 17.99 3.34 1.69
C ARG A 106 17.26 2.33 0.79
N HIS A 107 17.98 1.67 -0.12
CA HIS A 107 17.42 0.60 -0.95
C HIS A 107 16.93 -0.60 -0.12
N LEU A 108 17.67 -0.97 0.93
CA LEU A 108 17.26 -2.05 1.84
C LEU A 108 16.09 -1.61 2.72
N LEU A 109 16.14 -0.39 3.25
CA LEU A 109 15.06 0.18 4.06
C LEU A 109 13.73 0.15 3.32
N TYR A 110 13.68 0.73 2.11
CA TYR A 110 12.45 0.75 1.30
C TYR A 110 12.13 -0.61 0.69
N GLY A 111 13.15 -1.44 0.44
CA GLY A 111 13.01 -2.81 -0.07
C GLY A 111 12.24 -3.71 0.89
N TYR A 112 12.76 -3.89 2.10
CA TYR A 112 12.11 -4.70 3.12
C TYR A 112 10.80 -4.09 3.59
N ALA A 113 10.71 -2.75 3.71
CA ALA A 113 9.46 -2.10 4.05
C ALA A 113 8.37 -2.35 3.00
N GLY A 114 8.68 -2.24 1.71
CA GLY A 114 7.70 -2.51 0.63
C GLY A 114 7.16 -3.94 0.68
N LEU A 115 8.05 -4.94 0.87
CA LEU A 115 7.63 -6.33 1.02
C LEU A 115 6.82 -6.58 2.30
N PHE A 116 7.18 -5.91 3.40
CA PHE A 116 6.43 -5.98 4.65
C PHE A 116 5.02 -5.38 4.50
N LEU A 117 4.91 -4.22 3.86
CA LEU A 117 3.64 -3.54 3.57
C LEU A 117 2.75 -4.37 2.64
N MET A 118 3.33 -5.03 1.63
CA MET A 118 2.63 -6.05 0.84
C MET A 118 2.06 -7.17 1.72
N GLY A 119 2.90 -7.73 2.61
CA GLY A 119 2.50 -8.80 3.53
C GLY A 119 1.37 -8.38 4.48
N LEU A 120 1.43 -7.15 5.01
CA LEU A 120 0.36 -6.57 5.81
C LEU A 120 -0.94 -6.41 5.01
N GLY A 121 -0.86 -5.94 3.77
CA GLY A 121 -2.02 -5.81 2.89
C GLY A 121 -2.70 -7.16 2.62
N ILE A 122 -1.92 -8.19 2.31
CA ILE A 122 -2.43 -9.57 2.14
C ILE A 122 -3.09 -10.05 3.44
N ARG A 123 -2.43 -9.86 4.60
CA ARG A 123 -3.02 -10.23 5.89
C ARG A 123 -4.32 -9.49 6.18
N ALA A 124 -4.37 -8.20 5.87
CA ALA A 124 -5.57 -7.38 6.04
C ALA A 124 -6.74 -7.87 5.17
N MET A 125 -6.47 -8.38 3.97
CA MET A 125 -7.48 -8.97 3.07
C MET A 125 -7.94 -10.38 3.48
N LEU A 126 -7.12 -11.12 4.25
CA LEU A 126 -7.47 -12.46 4.71
C LEU A 126 -8.23 -12.45 6.04
N VAL A 127 -8.06 -11.40 6.84
CA VAL A 127 -8.71 -11.24 8.15
C VAL A 127 -9.96 -10.35 8.06
N THR A 128 -10.44 -10.05 6.84
CA THR A 128 -11.72 -9.37 6.58
C THR A 128 -12.93 -10.32 6.51
N ALA A 129 -12.72 -11.62 6.73
CA ALA A 129 -13.76 -12.65 6.74
C ALA A 129 -14.23 -12.98 8.16
#